data_AF-A0A530LKE5-F1
#
_entry.id   AF-A0A530LKE5-F1
#
_cell.length_a   1.000
_cell.length_b   1.000
_cell.length_c   1.000
_cell.angle_alpha   90.00
_cell.angle_beta   90.00
_cell.angle_gamma   90.00
#
_symmetry.space_group_name_H-M   'P 1'
#
loop_
_entity.id
_entity.type
_entity.pdbx_description
1 polymer ?
#
loop_
_entity_poly.entity_id
_entity_poly.type
_entity_poly.pdbx_seq_one_letter_code
_entity_poly.pdbx_strand_id
1 'polypeptide(L)'
;PTLPDHDAANYWFMAVSILGASISPYLFMFYSSGAIEDEWDKSYLGANRAIAGLGMSFGGTIAMGVLIVAALVLAAHGIEQVDDYHQLPLMLIQIFGFWGFVLFVASLGIACFGATLEIGLQQAYLVAQGFGWTWGENLKPRDDPGFSTVYTISLFLAAIPIALGLDPLKLTIFSMALTAASLPLTVVPFLFLLNDERYVGEHRNGMIANAAVIFIIALGFVLAIVTIPLQIFGGT
;
A
#
# COMPACT_ATOMS: atom_id res chain seq x y z
N PRO A 1 -15.08 -14.62 22.73
CA PRO A 1 -15.06 -13.28 22.12
C PRO A 1 -16.47 -12.68 22.10
N THR A 2 -16.79 -11.85 23.10
CA THR A 2 -18.02 -11.05 23.09
C THR A 2 -17.89 -9.96 22.03
N LEU A 3 -18.91 -9.83 21.18
CA LEU A 3 -19.02 -8.69 20.26
C LEU A 3 -19.05 -7.41 21.11
N PRO A 4 -18.22 -6.39 20.81
CA PRO A 4 -18.31 -5.11 21.49
C PRO A 4 -19.62 -4.42 21.08
N ASP A 5 -20.41 -4.02 22.08
CA ASP A 5 -21.72 -3.36 21.89
C ASP A 5 -21.60 -1.91 21.36
N HIS A 6 -20.38 -1.39 21.19
CA HIS A 6 -20.13 -0.05 20.69
C HIS A 6 -19.58 -0.09 19.26
N ASP A 7 -20.43 0.39 18.35
CA ASP A 7 -20.10 0.88 17.01
C ASP A 7 -19.57 -0.15 16.01
N ALA A 8 -20.46 -1.06 15.58
CA ALA A 8 -20.20 -2.00 14.48
C ALA A 8 -19.66 -1.30 13.22
N ALA A 9 -20.06 -0.04 12.98
CA ALA A 9 -19.57 0.77 11.87
C ALA A 9 -18.05 1.01 11.95
N ASN A 10 -17.52 1.36 13.13
CA ASN A 10 -16.07 1.58 13.32
C ASN A 10 -15.27 0.28 13.21
N TYR A 11 -15.82 -0.84 13.69
CA TYR A 11 -15.18 -2.15 13.52
C TYR A 11 -15.11 -2.58 12.06
N TRP A 12 -16.21 -2.47 11.32
CA TRP A 12 -16.22 -2.73 9.89
C TRP A 12 -15.31 -1.75 9.16
N PHE A 13 -15.30 -0.47 9.53
CA PHE A 13 -14.39 0.51 8.94
C PHE A 13 -12.92 0.14 9.14
N MET A 14 -12.50 -0.24 10.36
CA MET A 14 -11.13 -0.68 10.63
C MET A 14 -10.78 -1.96 9.87
N ALA A 15 -11.66 -2.97 9.89
CA ALA A 15 -11.42 -4.24 9.20
C ALA A 15 -11.24 -4.01 7.69
N VAL A 16 -12.12 -3.22 7.09
CA VAL A 16 -12.09 -2.92 5.68
C VAL A 16 -10.88 -2.01 5.36
N SER A 17 -10.52 -1.06 6.23
CA SER A 17 -9.33 -0.20 6.05
C SER A 17 -8.02 -0.98 6.09
N ILE A 18 -7.88 -1.96 6.99
CA ILE A 18 -6.71 -2.85 7.04
C ILE A 18 -6.59 -3.66 5.75
N LEU A 19 -7.71 -4.17 5.25
CA LEU A 19 -7.75 -4.92 3.99
C LEU A 19 -7.43 -4.00 2.79
N GLY A 20 -7.94 -2.77 2.77
CA GLY A 20 -7.62 -1.76 1.76
C GLY A 20 -6.14 -1.36 1.76
N ALA A 21 -5.55 -1.17 2.95
CA ALA A 21 -4.12 -0.90 3.10
C ALA A 21 -3.24 -2.04 2.56
N SER A 22 -3.72 -3.28 2.69
CA SER A 22 -3.01 -4.47 2.23
C SER A 22 -3.05 -4.65 0.71
N ILE A 23 -3.98 -3.99 0.01
CA ILE A 23 -4.22 -4.20 -1.41
C ILE A 23 -4.13 -2.86 -2.13
N SER A 24 -2.93 -2.51 -2.55
CA SER A 24 -2.68 -1.24 -3.24
C SER A 24 -2.56 -1.44 -4.75
N PRO A 25 -3.34 -0.69 -5.58
CA PRO A 25 -3.34 -0.86 -7.03
C PRO A 25 -1.98 -0.65 -7.70
N TYR A 26 -1.16 0.23 -7.12
CA TYR A 26 0.15 0.56 -7.65
C TYR A 26 1.07 -0.67 -7.71
N LEU A 27 0.88 -1.65 -6.82
CA LEU A 27 1.67 -2.88 -6.77
C LEU A 27 1.55 -3.68 -8.05
N PHE A 28 0.35 -3.74 -8.66
CA PHE A 28 0.16 -4.46 -9.92
C PHE A 28 0.97 -3.84 -11.06
N MET A 29 0.99 -2.50 -11.13
CA MET A 29 1.70 -1.75 -12.18
C MET A 29 3.21 -1.78 -11.96
N PHE A 30 3.66 -1.63 -10.72
CA PHE A 30 5.07 -1.71 -10.35
C PHE A 30 5.62 -3.10 -10.66
N TYR A 31 4.94 -4.14 -10.18
CA TYR A 31 5.36 -5.53 -10.38
C TYR A 31 5.35 -5.94 -11.87
N SER A 32 4.36 -5.49 -12.64
CA SER A 32 4.33 -5.77 -14.10
C SER A 32 5.44 -5.04 -14.85
N SER A 33 5.77 -3.81 -14.45
CA SER A 33 6.84 -3.03 -15.09
C SER A 33 8.21 -3.63 -14.77
N GLY A 34 8.45 -4.02 -13.51
CA GLY A 34 9.67 -4.71 -13.09
C GLY A 34 9.85 -6.05 -13.79
N ALA A 35 8.77 -6.83 -13.97
CA ALA A 35 8.83 -8.09 -14.71
C ALA A 35 9.28 -7.92 -16.17
N ILE A 36 8.89 -6.81 -16.82
CA ILE A 36 9.32 -6.49 -18.19
C ILE A 36 10.78 -6.03 -18.17
N GLU A 37 11.17 -5.19 -17.21
CA GLU A 37 12.56 -4.69 -17.10
C GLU A 37 13.57 -5.81 -16.84
N ASP A 38 13.24 -6.74 -15.93
CA ASP A 38 14.08 -7.89 -15.61
C ASP A 38 13.96 -9.03 -16.64
N GLU A 39 13.25 -8.81 -17.76
CA GLU A 39 13.06 -9.74 -18.87
C GLU A 39 12.52 -11.12 -18.44
N TRP A 40 11.59 -11.13 -17.48
CA TRP A 40 11.03 -12.37 -16.94
C TRP A 40 10.25 -13.16 -18.00
N ASP A 41 10.56 -14.46 -18.10
CA ASP A 41 9.83 -15.40 -18.94
C ASP A 41 8.86 -16.29 -18.12
N LYS A 42 8.23 -17.26 -18.79
CA LYS A 42 7.28 -18.19 -18.16
C LYS A 42 7.91 -19.08 -17.08
N SER A 43 9.22 -19.29 -17.09
CA SER A 43 9.90 -20.14 -16.09
C SER A 43 9.87 -19.50 -14.69
N TYR A 44 9.82 -18.17 -14.61
CA TYR A 44 9.76 -17.42 -13.36
C TYR A 44 8.39 -17.46 -12.68
N LEU A 45 7.31 -17.87 -13.37
CA LEU A 45 5.95 -17.86 -12.81
C LEU A 45 5.84 -18.67 -11.51
N GLY A 46 6.51 -19.82 -11.41
CA GLY A 46 6.50 -20.65 -10.21
C GLY A 46 7.22 -19.99 -9.04
N ALA A 47 8.43 -19.48 -9.27
CA ALA A 47 9.23 -18.78 -8.27
C ALA A 47 8.52 -17.51 -7.79
N ASN A 48 7.96 -16.72 -8.70
CA ASN A 48 7.23 -15.49 -8.39
C ASN A 48 5.98 -15.76 -7.56
N ARG A 49 5.22 -16.82 -7.85
CA ARG A 49 4.08 -17.22 -7.02
C ARG A 49 4.51 -17.60 -5.61
N ALA A 50 5.65 -18.30 -5.46
CA ALA A 50 6.18 -18.66 -4.16
C ALA A 50 6.67 -17.42 -3.39
N ILE A 51 7.42 -16.53 -4.04
CA ILE A 51 7.93 -15.30 -3.43
C ILE A 51 6.77 -14.39 -3.01
N ALA A 52 5.79 -14.16 -3.89
CA ALA A 52 4.62 -13.35 -3.58
C ALA A 52 3.79 -13.97 -2.44
N GLY A 53 3.57 -15.29 -2.47
CA GLY A 53 2.82 -16.00 -1.42
C GLY A 53 3.51 -15.96 -0.06
N LEU A 54 4.82 -16.22 -0.02
CA LEU A 54 5.62 -16.17 1.20
C LEU A 54 5.77 -14.74 1.72
N GLY A 55 6.04 -13.78 0.82
CA GLY A 55 6.16 -12.35 1.16
C GLY A 55 4.87 -11.80 1.76
N MET A 56 3.73 -12.06 1.11
CA MET A 56 2.42 -11.61 1.61
C MET A 56 2.07 -12.27 2.95
N SER A 57 2.36 -13.56 3.10
CA SER A 57 2.10 -14.28 4.35
C SER A 57 2.99 -13.79 5.50
N PHE A 58 4.26 -13.51 5.21
CA PHE A 58 5.20 -12.95 6.18
C PHE A 58 4.78 -11.53 6.60
N GLY A 59 4.48 -10.66 5.64
CA GLY A 59 3.99 -9.31 5.88
C GLY A 59 2.68 -9.30 6.68
N GLY A 60 1.72 -10.15 6.32
CA GLY A 60 0.46 -10.31 7.05
C GLY A 60 0.67 -10.79 8.50
N THR A 61 1.63 -11.69 8.73
CA THR A 61 1.97 -12.15 10.08
C THR A 61 2.55 -11.02 10.93
N ILE A 62 3.44 -10.20 10.36
CA ILE A 62 3.99 -9.02 11.03
C ILE A 62 2.89 -8.01 11.33
N ALA A 63 2.02 -7.71 10.36
CA ALA A 63 0.92 -6.77 10.53
C ALA A 63 -0.02 -7.22 11.67
N MET A 64 -0.35 -8.51 11.74
CA MET A 64 -1.12 -9.08 12.84
C MET A 64 -0.40 -8.93 14.19
N GLY A 65 0.91 -9.15 14.23
CA GLY A 65 1.72 -8.93 15.44
C GLY A 65 1.67 -7.48 15.92
N VAL A 66 1.84 -6.52 15.00
CA VAL A 66 1.76 -5.08 15.31
C VAL A 66 0.36 -4.72 15.82
N LEU A 67 -0.71 -5.23 15.20
CA LEU A 67 -2.09 -4.99 15.66
C LEU A 67 -2.32 -5.51 17.08
N ILE A 68 -1.83 -6.71 17.41
CA ILE A 68 -1.96 -7.29 18.76
C ILE A 68 -1.18 -6.44 19.78
N VAL A 69 0.05 -6.04 19.46
CA VAL A 69 0.86 -5.19 20.34
C VAL A 69 0.21 -3.84 20.55
N ALA A 70 -0.27 -3.20 19.47
CA ALA A 70 -1.00 -1.94 19.54
C ALA A 70 -2.22 -2.06 20.46
N ALA A 71 -3.04 -3.09 20.26
CA ALA A 71 -4.24 -3.32 21.06
C ALA A 71 -3.93 -3.57 22.55
N LEU A 72 -2.86 -4.29 22.89
CA LEU A 72 -2.50 -4.55 24.29
C LEU A 72 -1.82 -3.36 24.98
N VAL A 73 -0.90 -2.68 24.28
CA VAL A 73 -0.07 -1.63 24.86
C VAL A 73 -0.80 -0.28 24.89
N LEU A 74 -1.46 0.12 23.79
CA LEU A 74 -2.16 1.40 23.73
C LEU A 74 -3.41 1.39 24.60
N ALA A 75 -4.18 0.28 24.61
CA ALA A 75 -5.33 0.16 25.49
C ALA A 75 -4.94 0.18 26.98
N ALA A 76 -3.78 -0.39 27.35
CA ALA A 76 -3.27 -0.31 28.72
C ALA A 76 -2.91 1.12 29.15
N HIS A 77 -2.64 2.02 28.20
CA HIS A 77 -2.42 3.44 28.44
C HIS A 77 -3.70 4.29 28.34
N GLY A 78 -4.86 3.66 28.14
CA GLY A 78 -6.13 4.37 27.94
C GLY A 78 -6.23 5.13 26.63
N ILE A 79 -5.36 4.82 25.66
CA ILE A 79 -5.39 5.43 24.32
C ILE A 79 -6.35 4.62 23.46
N GLU A 80 -7.58 5.11 23.32
CA GLU A 80 -8.61 4.49 22.48
C GLU A 80 -8.50 4.93 21.01
N GLN A 81 -7.95 6.13 20.76
CA GLN A 81 -7.74 6.66 19.42
C GLN A 81 -6.35 7.30 19.31
N VAL A 82 -5.63 6.94 18.25
CA VAL A 82 -4.28 7.46 18.00
C VAL A 82 -4.39 8.72 17.15
N ASP A 83 -4.22 9.87 17.78
CA ASP A 83 -4.29 11.18 17.11
C ASP A 83 -2.90 11.75 16.78
N ASP A 84 -1.82 11.16 17.30
CA ASP A 84 -0.46 11.67 17.14
C ASP A 84 0.56 10.53 16.94
N TYR A 85 1.46 10.71 15.97
CA TYR A 85 2.60 9.80 15.71
C TYR A 85 3.49 9.58 16.93
N HIS A 86 3.55 10.55 17.85
CA HIS A 86 4.36 10.49 19.06
C HIS A 86 3.91 9.38 20.02
N GLN A 87 2.69 8.86 19.84
CA GLN A 87 2.14 7.77 20.66
C GLN A 87 2.57 6.38 20.17
N LEU A 88 2.94 6.24 18.90
CA LEU A 88 3.30 4.94 18.32
C LEU A 88 4.56 4.29 18.93
N PRO A 89 5.64 5.04 19.25
CA PRO A 89 6.84 4.45 19.87
C PRO A 89 6.58 3.77 21.23
N LEU A 90 5.50 4.15 21.93
CA LEU A 90 5.14 3.55 23.24
C LEU A 90 5.01 2.03 23.16
N MET A 91 4.59 1.50 22.00
CA MET A 91 4.48 0.08 21.72
C MET A 91 5.77 -0.70 21.96
N LEU A 92 6.93 -0.10 21.70
CA LEU A 92 8.25 -0.73 21.87
C LEU A 92 9.00 -0.22 23.11
N ILE A 93 8.76 1.03 23.53
CA ILE A 93 9.41 1.62 24.71
C ILE A 93 9.03 0.87 25.98
N GLN A 94 7.79 0.40 26.11
CA GLN A 94 7.35 -0.27 27.34
C GLN A 94 8.16 -1.54 27.66
N ILE A 95 8.68 -2.22 26.64
CA ILE A 95 9.43 -3.47 26.79
C ILE A 95 10.95 -3.21 26.77
N PHE A 96 11.42 -2.34 25.87
CA PHE A 96 12.85 -2.15 25.59
C PHE A 96 13.42 -0.81 26.08
N GLY A 97 12.61 0.05 26.71
CA GLY A 97 13.01 1.38 27.16
C GLY A 97 13.50 2.25 26.01
N PHE A 98 14.61 2.96 26.21
CA PHE A 98 15.22 3.83 25.18
C PHE A 98 15.55 3.08 23.89
N TRP A 99 16.01 1.82 23.97
CA TRP A 99 16.29 1.02 22.79
C TRP A 99 15.02 0.71 21.98
N GLY A 100 13.87 0.63 22.64
CA GLY A 100 12.57 0.48 21.97
C GLY A 100 12.25 1.68 21.08
N PHE A 101 12.54 2.90 21.54
CA PHE A 101 12.40 4.11 20.72
C PHE A 101 13.33 4.08 19.51
N VAL A 102 14.62 3.77 19.72
CA VAL A 102 15.61 3.71 18.63
C VAL A 102 15.21 2.66 17.58
N LEU A 103 14.80 1.47 18.02
CA LEU A 103 14.34 0.41 17.13
C LEU A 103 13.08 0.83 16.37
N PHE A 104 12.11 1.45 17.04
CA PHE A 104 10.90 1.96 16.38
C PHE A 104 11.24 2.94 15.26
N VAL A 105 12.05 3.95 15.55
CA VAL A 105 12.44 4.98 14.59
C VAL A 105 13.25 4.38 13.44
N ALA A 106 14.18 3.47 13.73
CA ALA A 106 14.96 2.79 12.70
C ALA A 106 14.07 1.93 11.79
N SER A 107 13.16 1.13 12.36
CA SER A 107 12.22 0.31 11.60
C SER A 107 11.28 1.16 10.75
N LEU A 108 10.73 2.24 11.32
CA LEU A 108 9.87 3.17 10.59
C LEU A 108 10.63 3.84 9.44
N GLY A 109 11.87 4.28 9.68
CA GLY A 109 12.73 4.88 8.66
C GLY A 109 13.01 3.93 7.50
N ILE A 110 13.36 2.67 7.79
CA ILE A 110 13.61 1.65 6.76
C ILE A 110 12.34 1.35 5.96
N ALA A 111 11.20 1.16 6.65
CA ALA A 111 9.92 0.86 6.01
C ALA A 111 9.45 2.01 5.10
N CYS A 112 9.47 3.25 5.60
CA CYS A 112 9.07 4.43 4.83
C CYS A 112 10.01 4.69 3.65
N PHE A 113 11.33 4.50 3.83
CA PHE A 113 12.28 4.68 2.74
C PHE A 113 12.03 3.65 1.62
N GLY A 114 11.85 2.37 1.96
CA GLY A 114 11.51 1.33 0.98
C GLY A 114 10.21 1.65 0.21
N ALA A 115 9.14 2.01 0.93
CA ALA A 115 7.87 2.39 0.31
C ALA A 115 8.00 3.62 -0.59
N THR A 116 8.81 4.62 -0.19
CA THR A 116 9.05 5.83 -0.98
C THR A 116 9.76 5.51 -2.30
N LEU A 117 10.78 4.65 -2.26
CA LEU A 117 11.48 4.21 -3.47
C LEU A 117 10.55 3.47 -4.43
N GLU A 118 9.79 2.50 -3.92
CA GLU A 118 8.86 1.70 -4.71
C GLU A 118 7.81 2.58 -5.41
N ILE A 119 7.16 3.48 -4.66
CA ILE A 119 6.15 4.38 -5.21
C ILE A 119 6.78 5.37 -6.19
N GLY A 120 7.97 5.91 -5.88
CA GLY A 120 8.68 6.82 -6.76
C GLY A 120 9.01 6.17 -8.12
N LEU A 121 9.55 4.96 -8.10
CA LEU A 121 9.83 4.16 -9.31
C LEU A 121 8.54 3.89 -10.09
N GLN A 122 7.48 3.46 -9.40
CA GLN A 122 6.17 3.21 -10.00
C GLN A 122 5.61 4.43 -10.75
N GLN A 123 5.72 5.63 -10.19
CA GLN A 123 5.31 6.86 -10.87
C GLN A 123 6.17 7.15 -12.11
N ALA A 124 7.48 6.94 -12.02
CA ALA A 124 8.38 7.14 -13.14
C ALA A 124 8.09 6.15 -14.28
N TYR A 125 7.84 4.88 -13.97
CA TYR A 125 7.42 3.88 -14.96
C TYR A 125 6.12 4.28 -15.67
N LEU A 126 5.08 4.67 -14.91
CA LEU A 126 3.80 5.05 -15.52
C LEU A 126 3.93 6.23 -16.47
N VAL A 127 4.67 7.27 -16.07
CA VAL A 127 4.85 8.46 -16.92
C VAL A 127 5.66 8.11 -18.16
N ALA A 128 6.78 7.41 -18.00
CA ALA A 128 7.64 7.06 -19.12
C ALA A 128 6.92 6.13 -20.12
N GLN A 129 6.20 5.11 -19.65
CA GLN A 129 5.39 4.24 -20.50
C GLN A 129 4.25 5.00 -21.18
N GLY A 130 3.59 5.91 -20.47
CA GLY A 130 2.50 6.73 -21.02
C GLY A 130 2.94 7.68 -22.14
N PHE A 131 4.16 8.22 -22.05
CA PHE A 131 4.75 9.07 -23.08
C PHE A 131 5.59 8.32 -24.12
N GLY A 132 5.76 7.00 -23.98
CA GLY A 132 6.59 6.18 -24.85
C GLY A 132 8.09 6.52 -24.78
N TRP A 133 8.55 7.02 -23.63
CA TRP A 133 9.96 7.29 -23.39
C TRP A 133 10.72 5.98 -23.12
N THR A 134 12.06 6.03 -23.23
CA THR A 134 12.91 5.01 -22.63
C THR A 134 12.67 4.97 -21.13
N TRP A 135 12.73 3.79 -20.52
CA TRP A 135 12.54 3.59 -19.09
C TRP A 135 13.37 2.42 -18.59
N GLY A 136 13.87 2.52 -17.36
CA GLY A 136 14.57 1.45 -16.66
C GLY A 136 15.29 1.96 -15.41
N GLU A 137 15.12 1.27 -14.29
CA GLU A 137 15.86 1.51 -13.04
C GLU A 137 17.38 1.30 -13.23
N ASN A 138 17.78 0.32 -14.06
CA ASN A 138 19.19 0.03 -14.33
C ASN A 138 19.85 0.97 -15.35
N LEU A 139 19.09 1.89 -15.97
CA LEU A 139 19.62 2.84 -16.94
C LEU A 139 20.33 4.01 -16.24
N LYS A 140 21.39 4.53 -16.88
CA LYS A 140 22.05 5.73 -16.35
C LYS A 140 21.11 6.92 -16.54
N PRO A 141 21.08 7.89 -15.59
CA PRO A 141 20.26 9.10 -15.72
C PRO A 141 20.50 9.94 -16.97
N ARG A 142 21.66 9.74 -17.62
CA ARG A 142 22.03 10.39 -18.88
C ARG A 142 21.41 9.71 -20.10
N ASP A 143 21.19 8.41 -20.03
CA ASP A 143 20.61 7.59 -21.11
C ASP A 143 19.07 7.60 -21.03
N ASP A 144 18.52 7.93 -19.86
CA ASP A 144 17.10 8.15 -19.63
C ASP A 144 16.81 9.37 -18.73
N PRO A 145 16.91 10.58 -19.29
CA PRO A 145 16.69 11.80 -18.53
C PRO A 145 15.21 11.99 -18.15
N GLY A 146 14.27 11.42 -18.91
CA GLY A 146 12.84 11.57 -18.67
C GLY A 146 12.41 10.87 -17.39
N PHE A 147 12.72 9.57 -17.28
CA PHE A 147 12.42 8.76 -16.10
C PHE A 147 13.08 9.31 -14.83
N SER A 148 14.38 9.62 -14.91
CA SER A 148 15.15 10.13 -13.76
C SER A 148 14.64 11.48 -13.27
N THR A 149 14.21 12.34 -14.20
CA THR A 149 13.64 13.65 -13.86
C THR A 149 12.28 13.50 -13.20
N VAL A 150 11.40 12.64 -13.73
CA VAL A 150 10.07 12.39 -13.14
C VAL A 150 10.20 11.82 -11.74
N TYR A 151 11.08 10.83 -11.55
CA TYR A 151 11.38 10.25 -10.24
C TYR A 151 11.87 11.31 -9.24
N THR A 152 12.82 12.14 -9.65
CA THR A 152 13.39 13.18 -8.78
C THR A 152 12.34 14.22 -8.42
N ILE A 153 11.60 14.72 -9.41
CA ILE A 153 10.58 15.75 -9.22
C ILE A 153 9.43 15.23 -8.35
N SER A 154 8.95 14.00 -8.56
CA SER A 154 7.86 13.42 -7.77
C SER A 154 8.24 13.30 -6.30
N LEU A 155 9.48 12.90 -6.00
CA LEU A 155 10.00 12.81 -4.64
C LEU A 155 10.05 14.20 -3.96
N PHE A 156 10.54 15.21 -4.67
CA PHE A 156 10.55 16.59 -4.15
C PHE A 156 9.13 17.12 -3.91
N LEU A 157 8.20 16.89 -4.84
CA LEU A 157 6.81 17.29 -4.68
C LEU A 157 6.12 16.59 -3.51
N ALA A 158 6.40 15.31 -3.29
CA ALA A 158 5.88 14.56 -2.16
C ALA A 158 6.36 15.09 -0.80
N ALA A 159 7.53 15.75 -0.75
CA ALA A 159 8.06 16.36 0.47
C ALA A 159 7.44 17.73 0.81
N ILE A 160 6.85 18.43 -0.17
CA ILE A 160 6.29 19.79 0.02
C ILE A 160 5.20 19.83 1.10
N PRO A 161 4.18 18.95 1.11
CA PRO A 161 3.13 18.97 2.12
C PRO A 161 3.67 18.93 3.55
N ILE A 162 4.68 18.08 3.78
CA ILE A 162 5.32 17.91 5.09
C ILE A 162 6.15 19.16 5.43
N ALA A 163 6.87 19.71 4.46
CA ALA A 163 7.64 20.95 4.65
C ALA A 163 6.75 22.17 4.98
N LEU A 164 5.49 22.16 4.55
CA LEU A 164 4.47 23.16 4.89
C LEU A 164 3.86 22.98 6.29
N GLY A 165 4.29 21.95 7.04
CA GLY A 165 3.81 21.68 8.40
C GLY A 165 2.45 20.98 8.44
N LEU A 166 2.02 20.34 7.35
CA LEU A 166 0.83 19.49 7.37
C LEU A 166 1.07 18.26 8.24
N ASP A 167 0.04 17.89 8.99
CA ASP A 167 0.05 16.72 9.85
C ASP A 167 0.25 15.44 9.02
N PRO A 168 1.37 14.70 9.21
CA PRO A 168 1.64 13.48 8.47
C PRO A 168 0.56 12.40 8.68
N LEU A 169 -0.14 12.41 9.83
CA LEU A 169 -1.10 11.37 10.17
C LEU A 169 -2.35 11.56 9.34
N LYS A 170 -2.82 12.81 9.28
CA LYS A 170 -3.94 13.20 8.43
C LYS A 170 -3.63 12.99 6.96
N LEU A 171 -2.41 13.33 6.51
CA LEU A 171 -1.97 13.07 5.14
C LEU A 171 -1.94 11.58 4.80
N THR A 172 -1.49 10.73 5.74
CA THR A 172 -1.47 9.28 5.55
C THR A 172 -2.88 8.72 5.44
N ILE A 173 -3.78 9.09 6.36
CA ILE A 173 -5.19 8.67 6.34
C ILE A 173 -5.88 9.15 5.05
N PHE A 174 -5.60 10.37 4.62
CA PHE A 174 -6.09 10.92 3.35
C PHE A 174 -5.58 10.15 2.13
N SER A 175 -4.29 9.82 2.10
CA SER A 175 -3.70 9.05 1.00
C SER A 175 -4.24 7.62 0.95
N MET A 176 -4.50 7.01 2.11
CA MET A 176 -5.13 5.68 2.20
C MET A 176 -6.56 5.71 1.65
N ALA A 177 -7.33 6.75 1.99
CA ALA A 177 -8.68 6.93 1.46
C ALA A 177 -8.70 7.07 -0.06
N LEU A 178 -7.81 7.90 -0.62
CA LEU A 178 -7.67 8.06 -2.07
C LEU A 178 -7.24 6.78 -2.76
N THR A 179 -6.31 6.04 -2.18
CA THR A 179 -5.87 4.73 -2.69
C THR A 179 -7.01 3.73 -2.70
N ALA A 180 -7.81 3.68 -1.64
CA ALA A 180 -8.99 2.82 -1.59
C ALA A 180 -10.04 3.21 -2.65
N ALA A 181 -10.21 4.50 -2.90
CA ALA A 181 -11.10 5.02 -3.93
C ALA A 181 -10.63 4.74 -5.36
N SER A 182 -9.31 4.72 -5.61
CA SER A 182 -8.74 4.40 -6.92
C SER A 182 -8.73 2.90 -7.22
N LEU A 183 -8.83 2.08 -6.18
CA LEU A 183 -8.76 0.61 -6.26
C LEU A 183 -9.69 0.00 -7.30
N PRO A 184 -11.01 0.30 -7.33
CA PRO A 184 -11.90 -0.26 -8.33
C PRO A 184 -11.58 0.21 -9.75
N LEU A 185 -11.16 1.48 -9.90
CA LEU A 185 -10.87 2.07 -11.20
C LEU A 185 -9.67 1.39 -11.88
N THR A 186 -8.66 0.98 -11.11
CA THR A 186 -7.47 0.32 -11.64
C THR A 186 -7.65 -1.19 -11.76
N VAL A 187 -8.31 -1.84 -10.79
CA VAL A 187 -8.41 -3.32 -10.76
C VAL A 187 -9.44 -3.85 -11.76
N VAL A 188 -10.50 -3.10 -12.09
CA VAL A 188 -11.51 -3.54 -13.06
C VAL A 188 -10.91 -3.75 -14.46
N PRO A 189 -10.20 -2.78 -15.08
CA PRO A 189 -9.51 -3.00 -16.35
C PRO A 189 -8.51 -4.16 -16.30
N PHE A 190 -7.78 -4.29 -15.18
CA PHE A 190 -6.86 -5.41 -14.96
C PHE A 190 -7.57 -6.76 -14.99
N LEU A 191 -8.74 -6.88 -14.35
CA LEU A 191 -9.53 -8.11 -14.37
C LEU A 191 -9.96 -8.48 -15.80
N PHE A 192 -10.35 -7.51 -16.61
CA PHE A 192 -10.69 -7.76 -18.02
C PHE A 192 -9.47 -8.22 -18.81
N LEU A 193 -8.32 -7.54 -18.64
CA LEU A 193 -7.09 -7.89 -19.33
C LEU A 193 -6.59 -9.30 -18.97
N LEU A 194 -6.65 -9.66 -17.67
CA LEU A 194 -6.25 -10.98 -17.17
C LEU A 194 -7.18 -12.12 -17.61
N ASN A 195 -8.38 -11.78 -18.10
CA ASN A 195 -9.35 -12.73 -18.64
C ASN A 195 -9.34 -12.81 -20.18
N ASP A 196 -8.59 -11.93 -20.86
CA ASP A 196 -8.52 -11.92 -22.31
C ASP A 196 -7.53 -12.98 -22.82
N GLU A 197 -8.06 -13.95 -23.56
CA GLU A 197 -7.30 -15.05 -24.16
C GLU A 197 -6.28 -14.56 -25.18
N ARG A 198 -6.51 -13.40 -25.83
CA ARG A 198 -5.59 -12.82 -26.81
C ARG A 198 -4.28 -12.34 -26.18
N TYR A 199 -4.33 -11.89 -24.93
CA TYR A 199 -3.16 -11.35 -24.22
C TYR A 199 -2.49 -12.39 -23.32
N VAL A 200 -3.28 -13.19 -22.59
CA VAL A 200 -2.76 -14.08 -21.52
C VAL A 200 -2.69 -15.56 -21.95
N GLY A 201 -3.43 -15.94 -23.00
CA GLY A 201 -3.49 -17.31 -23.51
C GLY A 201 -3.89 -18.31 -22.42
N GLU A 202 -3.08 -19.37 -22.25
CA GLU A 202 -3.33 -20.47 -21.31
C GLU A 202 -3.25 -20.09 -19.82
N HIS A 203 -2.68 -18.93 -19.49
CA HIS A 203 -2.47 -18.50 -18.08
C HIS A 203 -3.61 -17.64 -17.53
N ARG A 204 -4.80 -17.72 -18.15
CA ARG A 204 -5.98 -16.96 -17.74
C ARG A 204 -6.33 -17.19 -16.28
N ASN A 205 -6.90 -16.17 -15.64
CA ASN A 205 -7.45 -16.33 -14.30
C ASN A 205 -8.49 -17.46 -14.24
N GLY A 206 -8.30 -18.36 -13.28
CA GLY A 206 -9.30 -19.36 -12.93
C GLY A 206 -10.49 -18.75 -12.19
N MET A 207 -11.54 -19.55 -11.96
CA MET A 207 -12.74 -19.09 -11.26
C MET A 207 -12.45 -18.55 -9.84
N ILE A 208 -11.48 -19.16 -9.13
CA ILE A 208 -11.07 -18.72 -7.79
C ILE A 208 -10.36 -17.37 -7.85
N ALA A 209 -9.46 -17.17 -8.81
CA ALA A 209 -8.74 -15.91 -8.99
C ALA A 209 -9.70 -14.77 -9.36
N ASN A 210 -10.65 -15.04 -10.27
CA ASN A 210 -11.69 -14.07 -10.60
C ASN A 210 -12.60 -13.74 -9.41
N ALA A 211 -13.02 -14.74 -8.64
CA ALA A 211 -13.80 -14.51 -7.43
C ALA A 211 -13.03 -13.65 -6.40
N ALA A 212 -11.74 -13.92 -6.20
CA ALA A 212 -10.89 -13.13 -5.32
C ALA A 212 -10.76 -11.67 -5.80
N VAL A 213 -10.50 -11.45 -7.09
CA VAL A 213 -10.38 -10.09 -7.66
C VAL A 213 -11.72 -9.34 -7.60
N ILE A 214 -12.84 -10.01 -7.87
CA ILE A 214 -14.18 -9.42 -7.74
C ILE A 214 -14.46 -9.05 -6.27
N PHE A 215 -14.09 -9.91 -5.33
CA PHE A 215 -14.20 -9.62 -3.90
C PHE A 215 -13.39 -8.38 -3.51
N ILE A 216 -12.16 -8.25 -4.03
CA ILE A 216 -11.29 -7.09 -3.83
C ILE A 216 -11.93 -5.82 -4.41
N ILE A 217 -12.48 -5.89 -5.63
CA ILE A 217 -13.18 -4.76 -6.26
C ILE A 217 -14.40 -4.35 -5.41
N ALA A 218 -15.20 -5.31 -4.95
CA ALA A 218 -16.37 -5.04 -4.12
C ALA A 218 -15.97 -4.38 -2.80
N LEU A 219 -14.91 -4.87 -2.16
CA LEU A 219 -14.37 -4.30 -0.93
C LEU A 219 -13.84 -2.87 -1.16
N GLY A 220 -13.10 -2.63 -2.24
CA GLY A 220 -12.63 -1.31 -2.64
C GLY A 220 -13.77 -0.33 -2.90
N PHE A 221 -14.86 -0.78 -3.52
CA PHE A 221 -16.07 0.03 -3.70
C PHE A 221 -16.73 0.39 -2.37
N VAL A 222 -16.85 -0.57 -1.45
CA VAL A 222 -17.40 -0.32 -0.11
C VAL A 222 -16.51 0.68 0.63
N LEU A 223 -15.19 0.53 0.58
CA LEU A 223 -14.25 1.50 1.13
C LEU A 223 -14.44 2.89 0.54
N ALA A 224 -14.47 3.00 -0.79
CA ALA A 224 -14.64 4.29 -1.44
C ALA A 224 -15.94 4.98 -0.97
N ILE A 225 -17.04 4.23 -0.93
CA ILE A 225 -18.36 4.75 -0.52
C ILE A 225 -18.39 5.13 0.97
N VAL A 226 -17.65 4.45 1.84
CA VAL A 226 -17.64 4.76 3.29
C VAL A 226 -16.63 5.86 3.61
N THR A 227 -15.43 5.77 3.05
CA THR A 227 -14.32 6.66 3.39
C THR A 227 -14.49 8.05 2.77
N ILE A 228 -15.00 8.17 1.53
CA ILE A 228 -15.16 9.48 0.87
C ILE A 228 -16.14 10.38 1.65
N PRO A 229 -17.34 9.93 2.07
CA PRO A 229 -18.24 10.74 2.89
C PRO A 229 -17.69 11.01 4.29
N LEU A 230 -17.03 10.05 4.95
CA LEU A 230 -16.40 10.30 6.25
C LEU A 230 -15.33 11.39 6.17
N GLN A 231 -14.60 11.45 5.06
CA GLN A 231 -13.55 12.45 4.87
C GLN A 231 -14.08 13.83 4.45
N ILE A 232 -15.22 13.87 3.74
CA ILE A 232 -15.89 15.10 3.32
C ILE A 232 -16.79 15.68 4.42
N PHE A 233 -17.50 14.84 5.16
CA PHE A 233 -18.50 15.24 6.17
C PHE A 233 -18.02 15.07 7.62
N GLY A 234 -17.08 14.16 7.88
CA GLY A 234 -16.49 13.93 9.21
C GLY A 234 -15.21 14.71 9.47
N GLY A 235 -14.97 15.79 8.70
CA GLY A 235 -13.85 16.71 8.92
C GLY A 235 -14.01 17.52 10.20
N THR A 236 -13.83 16.89 11.35
CA THR A 236 -13.46 17.50 12.65
C THR A 236 -12.53 16.56 13.37
#